data_AF-A0A7C3EIY0-F1
#
_entry.id   AF-A0A7C3EIY0-F1
#
_cell.length_a   1.000
_cell.length_b   1.000
_cell.length_c   1.000
_cell.angle_alpha   90.00
_cell.angle_beta   90.00
_cell.angle_gamma   90.00
#
_symmetry.space_group_name_H-M   'P 1'
#
loop_
_entity.id
_entity.type
_entity.pdbx_description
1 polymer ?
#
loop_
_entity_poly.entity_id
_entity_poly.type
_entity_poly.pdbx_seq_one_letter_code
_entity_poly.pdbx_strand_id
1 'polypeptide(L)'
;MKKLFITGVLLCSAIILIGAQTGFAWQNYNGGCQDCHGTGFAALNNHATHSALSCTACHVASGDVPATSKCVVCHPAQGDKGLCPLISAHGNPSSCLACHTACAPATTTTTAPTSTTTTVPAGCITIEPNEVEVSGPDKTLDVTVTFTRTDVISLPEEDLNKLVIEVDDSCAQYITVNSSTINIGETAVTAIVNITVEGTAPSSQCSIKVSDPEGVAEPPLNCEATFTITQIPTSECSIVSVESTVLPLRAGLLPAPRRIIIKGSGSNWDRTSAVSIEDIRLVIPLRVQATQINALIVIPSTLSGFEPGTKAVGVATGNEVCTGTVTIQ
;
A
#
# COMPACT_ATOMS: atom_id res chain seq x y z
N MET A 1 66.85 -11.92 -6.11
CA MET A 1 65.72 -12.15 -7.05
C MET A 1 64.45 -12.65 -6.37
N LYS A 2 64.47 -13.65 -5.46
CA LYS A 2 63.24 -14.15 -4.79
C LYS A 2 62.46 -13.12 -3.95
N LYS A 3 63.13 -12.16 -3.29
CA LYS A 3 62.45 -11.14 -2.47
C LYS A 3 61.65 -10.13 -3.30
N LEU A 4 62.08 -9.81 -4.52
CA LEU A 4 61.37 -8.87 -5.40
C LEU A 4 60.06 -9.46 -5.94
N PHE A 5 60.02 -10.79 -6.14
CA PHE A 5 58.87 -11.48 -6.69
C PHE A 5 57.69 -11.54 -5.70
N ILE A 6 58.00 -11.73 -4.41
CA ILE A 6 56.98 -11.79 -3.35
C ILE A 6 56.35 -10.40 -3.11
N THR A 7 57.14 -9.33 -3.18
CA THR A 7 56.62 -7.96 -3.05
C THR A 7 55.74 -7.57 -4.23
N GLY A 8 56.08 -8.00 -5.44
CA GLY A 8 55.26 -7.75 -6.64
C GLY A 8 53.90 -8.46 -6.59
N VAL A 9 53.86 -9.72 -6.13
CA VAL A 9 52.60 -10.48 -6.00
C VAL A 9 51.70 -9.87 -4.92
N LEU A 10 52.24 -9.48 -3.77
CA LEU A 10 51.45 -8.84 -2.71
C LEU A 10 50.91 -7.46 -3.12
N LEU A 11 51.68 -6.69 -3.89
CA LEU A 11 51.22 -5.40 -4.41
C LEU A 11 50.11 -5.58 -5.45
N CYS A 12 50.22 -6.56 -6.35
CA CYS A 12 49.16 -6.89 -7.30
C CYS A 12 47.88 -7.38 -6.60
N SER A 13 47.99 -8.22 -5.56
CA SER A 13 46.83 -8.65 -4.77
C SER A 13 46.16 -7.49 -4.04
N ALA A 14 46.93 -6.55 -3.49
CA ALA A 14 46.39 -5.34 -2.85
C ALA A 14 45.67 -4.43 -3.86
N ILE A 15 46.22 -4.27 -5.08
CA ILE A 15 45.59 -3.47 -6.14
C ILE A 15 44.28 -4.12 -6.64
N ILE A 16 44.20 -5.44 -6.70
CA ILE A 16 42.97 -6.16 -7.07
C ILE A 16 41.90 -6.02 -5.97
N LEU A 17 42.29 -6.06 -4.68
CA LEU A 17 41.37 -5.86 -3.55
C LEU A 17 40.87 -4.41 -3.44
N ILE A 18 41.68 -3.42 -3.80
CA ILE A 18 41.26 -2.01 -3.79
C ILE A 18 40.44 -1.68 -5.06
N GLY A 19 40.81 -2.23 -6.22
CA GLY A 19 40.07 -2.04 -7.49
C GLY A 19 38.72 -2.75 -7.54
N ALA A 20 38.54 -3.84 -6.79
CA ALA A 20 37.25 -4.55 -6.69
C ALA A 20 36.22 -3.81 -5.80
N GLN A 21 36.63 -2.81 -5.02
CA GLN A 21 35.69 -1.96 -4.25
C GLN A 21 35.24 -0.71 -5.00
N THR A 22 35.78 -0.44 -6.19
CA THR A 22 35.35 0.68 -7.04
C THR A 22 34.54 0.24 -8.27
N GLY A 23 34.13 -1.04 -8.35
CA GLY A 23 33.58 -1.66 -9.57
C GLY A 23 32.13 -2.12 -9.54
N PHE A 24 31.42 -2.09 -8.41
CA PHE A 24 30.01 -2.50 -8.36
C PHE A 24 29.17 -1.57 -7.48
N ALA A 25 28.80 -0.42 -8.06
CA ALA A 25 27.54 0.28 -7.80
C ALA A 25 27.39 1.45 -8.79
N TRP A 26 27.27 1.14 -10.08
CA TRP A 26 26.55 2.01 -11.01
C TRP A 26 25.41 1.21 -11.61
N GLN A 27 24.40 0.95 -10.78
CA GLN A 27 23.04 0.67 -11.22
C GLN A 27 22.07 1.48 -10.35
N ASN A 28 22.17 2.79 -10.53
CA ASN A 28 21.06 3.67 -10.86
C ASN A 28 21.69 5.03 -11.12
N TYR A 29 21.53 5.53 -12.34
CA TYR A 29 21.85 6.91 -12.65
C TYR A 29 20.98 7.80 -11.75
N ASN A 30 21.61 8.47 -10.79
CA ASN A 30 20.97 9.14 -9.66
C ASN A 30 21.17 10.67 -9.76
N GLY A 31 20.97 11.23 -10.95
CA GLY A 31 21.02 12.68 -11.20
C GLY A 31 19.81 13.41 -10.60
N GLY A 32 19.55 13.21 -9.30
CA GLY A 32 18.51 13.89 -8.53
C GLY A 32 19.15 14.73 -7.42
N CYS A 33 18.63 15.95 -7.20
CA CYS A 33 18.94 16.98 -6.20
C CYS A 33 20.42 17.32 -5.90
N GLN A 34 21.32 16.35 -5.75
CA GLN A 34 22.71 16.50 -5.35
C GLN A 34 23.57 17.23 -6.40
N ASP A 35 23.29 17.06 -7.69
CA ASP A 35 23.97 17.80 -8.77
C ASP A 35 23.66 19.31 -8.73
N CYS A 36 22.53 19.71 -8.15
CA CYS A 36 22.17 21.13 -7.95
C CYS A 36 22.75 21.74 -6.66
N HIS A 37 23.22 20.92 -5.71
CA HIS A 37 23.66 21.37 -4.38
C HIS A 37 25.19 21.25 -4.15
N GLY A 38 25.95 21.15 -5.24
CA GLY A 38 27.34 20.71 -5.28
C GLY A 38 28.41 21.55 -4.57
N THR A 39 28.13 22.61 -3.81
CA THR A 39 29.23 23.42 -3.21
C THR A 39 29.01 24.09 -1.84
N GLY A 40 27.90 23.90 -1.11
CA GLY A 40 27.60 24.91 -0.06
C GLY A 40 26.77 24.57 1.16
N PHE A 41 26.72 23.33 1.66
CA PHE A 41 25.89 23.04 2.85
C PHE A 41 26.36 23.76 4.12
N ALA A 42 27.66 24.09 4.24
CA ALA A 42 28.19 24.85 5.36
C ALA A 42 27.85 26.36 5.31
N ALA A 43 27.39 26.88 4.16
CA ALA A 43 27.28 28.33 3.94
C ALA A 43 25.88 28.92 4.20
N LEU A 44 24.83 28.09 4.32
CA LEU A 44 23.43 28.58 4.29
C LEU A 44 22.75 28.76 5.65
N ASN A 45 23.45 28.55 6.76
CA ASN A 45 22.97 28.88 8.12
C ASN A 45 21.56 28.36 8.48
N ASN A 46 21.15 27.22 7.90
CA ASN A 46 19.80 26.63 8.00
C ASN A 46 19.36 26.23 9.43
N HIS A 47 20.27 26.29 10.40
CA HIS A 47 19.97 26.11 11.83
C HIS A 47 19.01 27.18 12.36
N ALA A 48 19.05 28.40 11.81
CA ALA A 48 18.17 29.48 12.25
C ALA A 48 16.68 29.23 11.92
N THR A 49 16.41 28.59 10.78
CA THR A 49 15.03 28.34 10.31
C THR A 49 14.38 27.14 11.00
N HIS A 50 15.19 26.22 11.53
CA HIS A 50 14.75 25.00 12.21
C HIS A 50 15.16 24.97 13.68
N SER A 51 15.38 26.14 14.29
CA SER A 51 15.91 26.29 15.64
C SER A 51 15.02 25.70 16.74
N ALA A 52 13.75 25.42 16.41
CA ALA A 52 12.79 24.77 17.31
C ALA A 52 12.82 23.23 17.26
N LEU A 53 13.59 22.64 16.34
CA LEU A 53 13.73 21.18 16.20
C LEU A 53 15.01 20.68 16.89
N SER A 54 15.00 19.43 17.36
CA SER A 54 16.22 18.81 17.90
C SER A 54 17.23 18.55 16.79
N CYS A 55 18.53 18.64 17.09
CA CYS A 55 19.61 18.39 16.12
C CYS A 55 19.47 17.01 15.46
N THR A 56 19.01 16.02 16.22
CA THR A 56 18.78 14.64 15.79
C THR A 56 17.62 14.48 14.79
N ALA A 57 16.79 15.51 14.61
CA ALA A 57 15.75 15.50 13.58
C ALA A 57 16.36 15.49 12.17
N CYS A 58 17.52 16.13 11.99
CA CYS A 58 18.23 16.22 10.72
C CYS A 58 19.55 15.44 10.72
N HIS A 59 20.26 15.40 11.85
CA HIS A 59 21.55 14.74 12.00
C HIS A 59 21.42 13.32 12.55
N VAL A 60 22.26 12.42 12.05
CA VAL A 60 22.47 11.12 12.70
C VAL A 60 23.23 11.33 14.02
N ALA A 61 22.95 10.51 15.03
CA ALA A 61 23.42 10.70 16.41
C ALA A 61 24.96 10.80 16.60
N SER A 62 25.75 10.54 15.56
CA SER A 62 27.22 10.56 15.58
C SER A 62 27.87 11.27 14.37
N GLY A 63 27.17 12.17 13.67
CA GLY A 63 27.75 12.86 12.51
C GLY A 63 27.18 14.25 12.21
N ASP A 64 28.06 15.17 11.80
CA ASP A 64 27.76 16.56 11.46
C ASP A 64 27.06 16.75 10.09
N VAL A 65 26.74 15.66 9.39
CA VAL A 65 26.12 15.72 8.06
C VAL A 65 24.63 15.36 8.17
N PRO A 66 23.70 16.25 7.79
CA PRO A 66 22.29 15.93 7.80
C PRO A 66 21.97 14.87 6.76
N ALA A 67 21.13 13.90 7.12
CA ALA A 67 20.71 12.86 6.19
C ALA A 67 19.66 13.43 5.23
N THR A 68 19.97 13.46 3.92
CA THR A 68 19.06 13.96 2.87
C THR A 68 17.69 13.28 2.88
N SER A 69 17.63 12.01 3.31
CA SER A 69 16.39 11.27 3.51
C SER A 69 15.48 11.84 4.60
N LYS A 70 16.01 12.57 5.58
CA LYS A 70 15.22 13.23 6.64
C LYS A 70 14.55 14.51 6.16
N CYS A 71 15.10 15.19 5.16
CA CYS A 71 14.49 16.37 4.56
C CYS A 71 13.17 16.03 3.88
N VAL A 72 13.11 14.91 3.15
CA VAL A 72 11.93 14.47 2.38
C VAL A 72 10.78 14.04 3.30
N VAL A 73 11.07 13.67 4.56
CA VAL A 73 10.05 13.35 5.56
C VAL A 73 9.22 14.59 5.94
N CYS A 74 9.81 15.79 5.91
CA CYS A 74 9.11 17.05 6.21
C CYS A 74 8.81 17.88 4.96
N HIS A 75 9.54 17.65 3.86
CA HIS A 75 9.38 18.30 2.56
C HIS A 75 9.32 17.25 1.45
N PRO A 76 8.22 16.49 1.34
CA PRO A 76 8.07 15.49 0.28
C PRO A 76 8.16 16.16 -1.09
N ALA A 77 8.85 15.48 -2.03
CA ALA A 77 9.25 16.08 -3.30
C ALA A 77 8.08 16.36 -4.27
N GLN A 78 6.87 15.87 -4.03
CA GLN A 78 5.72 16.10 -4.89
C GLN A 78 4.43 16.11 -4.08
N GLY A 79 3.60 17.14 -4.32
CA GLY A 79 2.27 17.24 -3.72
C GLY A 79 1.82 18.65 -3.36
N ASP A 80 2.13 19.67 -4.17
CA ASP A 80 1.22 20.81 -4.33
C ASP A 80 1.66 21.76 -5.47
N LYS A 81 0.69 22.11 -6.33
CA LYS A 81 0.66 23.21 -7.33
C LYS A 81 1.18 22.94 -8.75
N GLY A 82 0.23 22.86 -9.68
CA GLY A 82 0.46 23.13 -11.10
C GLY A 82 1.03 24.53 -11.33
N LEU A 83 1.93 24.62 -12.31
CA LEU A 83 2.70 25.78 -12.80
C LEU A 83 3.91 26.21 -11.90
N CYS A 84 5.06 25.60 -12.21
CA CYS A 84 6.45 25.87 -11.76
C CYS A 84 6.61 26.75 -10.47
N PRO A 85 6.63 26.17 -9.25
CA PRO A 85 7.06 26.90 -8.06
C PRO A 85 8.59 26.84 -7.95
N LEU A 86 9.31 27.73 -8.65
CA LEU A 86 10.71 27.96 -8.34
C LEU A 86 10.78 28.67 -6.98
N ILE A 87 11.46 28.05 -6.01
CA ILE A 87 11.75 28.68 -4.71
C ILE A 87 12.59 29.93 -4.98
N SER A 88 11.96 31.11 -4.85
CA SER A 88 12.58 32.44 -5.04
C SER A 88 13.69 32.76 -4.02
N ALA A 89 13.87 31.94 -2.99
CA ALA A 89 14.74 32.24 -1.86
C ALA A 89 16.24 31.87 -2.04
N HIS A 90 16.63 31.25 -3.16
CA HIS A 90 18.04 30.87 -3.39
C HIS A 90 18.64 31.58 -4.60
N GLY A 91 19.02 32.85 -4.39
CA GLY A 91 20.22 33.52 -4.90
C GLY A 91 20.55 33.61 -6.39
N ASN A 92 20.09 32.73 -7.28
CA ASN A 92 20.35 32.85 -8.72
C ASN A 92 19.36 32.03 -9.58
N PRO A 93 18.31 32.65 -10.14
CA PRO A 93 17.29 31.97 -10.94
C PRO A 93 17.81 31.42 -12.29
N SER A 94 19.01 31.82 -12.74
CA SER A 94 19.55 31.41 -14.04
C SER A 94 20.08 29.97 -14.08
N SER A 95 20.39 29.34 -12.94
CA SER A 95 20.90 27.96 -12.93
C SER A 95 19.80 26.91 -13.06
N CYS A 96 18.58 27.21 -12.61
CA CYS A 96 17.44 26.29 -12.70
C CYS A 96 16.94 26.14 -14.15
N LEU A 97 17.02 27.22 -14.94
CA LEU A 97 16.60 27.24 -16.35
C LEU A 97 17.49 26.40 -17.27
N ALA A 98 18.70 26.04 -16.83
CA ALA A 98 19.63 25.21 -17.60
C ALA A 98 19.11 23.77 -17.77
N CYS A 99 18.35 23.25 -16.79
CA CYS A 99 17.74 21.93 -16.84
C CYS A 99 16.20 21.96 -17.01
N HIS A 100 15.54 23.10 -16.70
CA HIS A 100 14.09 23.30 -16.85
C HIS A 100 13.73 24.26 -18.00
N THR A 101 14.20 23.98 -19.21
CA THR A 101 13.98 24.84 -20.40
C THR A 101 12.49 25.02 -20.77
N ALA A 102 11.62 24.10 -20.37
CA ALA A 102 10.17 24.20 -20.56
C ALA A 102 9.46 25.20 -19.61
N CYS A 103 10.13 25.67 -18.54
CA CYS A 103 9.63 26.73 -17.64
C CYS A 103 10.15 28.14 -18.05
N ALA A 104 10.75 28.31 -19.24
CA ALA A 104 11.16 29.65 -19.70
C ALA A 104 9.91 30.52 -19.94
N PRO A 105 9.82 31.74 -19.35
CA PRO A 105 8.62 32.55 -19.45
C PRO A 105 8.37 32.96 -20.91
N ALA A 106 7.19 32.62 -21.44
CA ALA A 106 6.67 33.26 -22.63
C ALA A 106 6.35 34.72 -22.29
N THR A 107 7.05 35.65 -22.94
CA THR A 107 6.81 37.08 -22.79
C THR A 107 5.45 37.44 -23.39
N THR A 108 4.40 37.47 -22.56
CA THR A 108 3.14 38.13 -22.90
C THR A 108 2.65 38.95 -21.70
N THR A 109 2.52 40.25 -21.94
CA THR A 109 2.13 41.28 -20.99
C THR A 109 0.63 41.23 -20.73
N THR A 110 0.17 40.75 -19.56
CA THR A 110 -1.22 40.99 -19.12
C THR A 110 -1.39 40.96 -17.60
N THR A 111 -2.20 41.90 -17.12
CA THR A 111 -2.57 42.27 -15.75
C THR A 111 -3.19 41.13 -14.93
N ALA A 112 -2.88 41.07 -13.62
CA ALA A 112 -3.29 40.02 -12.67
C ALA A 112 -4.82 39.96 -12.39
N PRO A 113 -5.43 38.77 -12.23
CA PRO A 113 -6.74 38.63 -11.62
C PRO A 113 -6.66 38.31 -10.12
N THR A 114 -7.64 38.85 -9.40
CA THR A 114 -7.94 38.66 -7.98
C THR A 114 -8.33 37.21 -7.67
N SER A 115 -7.71 36.59 -6.67
CA SER A 115 -8.14 35.31 -6.10
C SER A 115 -9.46 35.48 -5.33
N THR A 116 -10.52 34.84 -5.82
CA THR A 116 -11.77 34.66 -5.08
C THR A 116 -11.73 33.29 -4.42
N THR A 117 -11.73 33.26 -3.09
CA THR A 117 -11.91 32.04 -2.30
C THR A 117 -13.37 31.60 -2.42
N THR A 118 -13.66 30.64 -3.31
CA THR A 118 -14.98 30.01 -3.39
C THR A 118 -15.12 29.00 -2.25
N THR A 119 -16.01 29.30 -1.31
CA THR A 119 -16.51 28.32 -0.33
C THR A 119 -17.16 27.15 -1.06
N VAL A 120 -16.62 25.94 -0.90
CA VAL A 120 -17.19 24.68 -1.40
C VAL A 120 -18.60 24.52 -0.82
N PRO A 121 -19.67 24.48 -1.63
CA PRO A 121 -20.98 24.13 -1.14
C PRO A 121 -21.01 22.62 -0.90
N ALA A 122 -21.09 22.21 0.35
CA ALA A 122 -21.53 20.85 0.68
C ALA A 122 -22.94 20.63 0.08
N GLY A 123 -23.13 19.56 -0.72
CA GLY A 123 -24.47 19.06 -1.06
C GLY A 123 -24.94 19.13 -2.52
N CYS A 124 -24.07 19.29 -3.51
CA CYS A 124 -24.48 19.26 -4.92
C CYS A 124 -24.45 17.85 -5.58
N ILE A 125 -23.95 16.84 -4.87
CA ILE A 125 -24.04 15.42 -5.25
C ILE A 125 -24.37 14.56 -4.02
N THR A 126 -24.98 13.39 -4.25
CA THR A 126 -25.09 12.28 -3.29
C THR A 126 -24.49 11.01 -3.89
N ILE A 127 -24.10 10.04 -3.06
CA ILE A 127 -23.53 8.78 -3.54
C ILE A 127 -24.18 7.55 -2.91
N GLU A 128 -24.30 6.48 -3.70
CA GLU A 128 -24.81 5.19 -3.27
C GLU A 128 -24.00 4.04 -3.91
N PRO A 129 -23.48 3.07 -3.14
CA PRO A 129 -23.54 3.00 -1.68
C PRO A 129 -22.62 4.04 -1.03
N ASN A 130 -23.02 4.53 0.15
CA ASN A 130 -22.20 5.41 0.99
C ASN A 130 -21.34 4.64 2.01
N GLU A 131 -21.44 3.30 2.02
CA GLU A 131 -20.65 2.39 2.82
C GLU A 131 -20.17 1.21 1.97
N VAL A 132 -18.89 0.90 2.05
CA VAL A 132 -18.24 -0.19 1.32
C VAL A 132 -17.51 -1.09 2.31
N GLU A 133 -18.05 -2.28 2.53
CA GLU A 133 -17.36 -3.31 3.30
C GLU A 133 -16.36 -4.07 2.44
N VAL A 134 -15.12 -4.21 2.91
CA VAL A 134 -14.07 -5.00 2.27
C VAL A 134 -13.53 -6.06 3.22
N SER A 135 -13.26 -7.26 2.69
CA SER A 135 -12.67 -8.38 3.43
C SER A 135 -11.98 -9.32 2.45
N GLY A 136 -10.65 -9.49 2.57
CA GLY A 136 -9.91 -10.47 1.78
C GLY A 136 -9.51 -9.96 0.40
N PRO A 137 -10.02 -10.53 -0.72
CA PRO A 137 -9.69 -10.08 -2.07
C PRO A 137 -10.30 -8.71 -2.40
N ASP A 138 -9.79 -8.09 -3.46
CA ASP A 138 -10.30 -6.80 -3.96
C ASP A 138 -11.78 -6.89 -4.33
N LYS A 139 -12.51 -5.81 -4.04
CA LYS A 139 -13.95 -5.71 -4.27
C LYS A 139 -14.22 -4.68 -5.34
N THR A 140 -14.87 -5.11 -6.42
CA THR A 140 -15.34 -4.21 -7.48
C THR A 140 -16.81 -3.91 -7.30
N LEU A 141 -17.20 -2.64 -7.37
CA LEU A 141 -18.58 -2.19 -7.26
C LEU A 141 -18.85 -0.92 -8.07
N ASP A 142 -20.13 -0.69 -8.33
CA ASP A 142 -20.62 0.53 -8.96
C ASP A 142 -21.06 1.52 -7.89
N VAL A 143 -20.47 2.71 -7.90
CA VAL A 143 -20.90 3.85 -7.09
C VAL A 143 -21.72 4.79 -7.95
N THR A 144 -22.98 4.96 -7.58
CA THR A 144 -23.91 5.89 -8.23
C THR A 144 -23.78 7.26 -7.59
N VAL A 145 -23.27 8.23 -8.34
CA VAL A 145 -23.23 9.66 -7.99
C VAL A 145 -24.47 10.32 -8.57
N THR A 146 -25.34 10.87 -7.72
CA THR A 146 -26.56 11.58 -8.16
C THR A 146 -26.37 13.08 -8.01
N PHE A 147 -26.56 13.84 -9.08
CA PHE A 147 -26.47 15.29 -9.05
C PHE A 147 -27.77 15.90 -8.52
N THR A 148 -27.68 16.81 -7.55
CA THR A 148 -28.85 17.47 -6.94
C THR A 148 -29.11 18.86 -7.52
N ARG A 149 -28.15 19.40 -8.29
CA ARG A 149 -28.23 20.71 -8.94
C ARG A 149 -29.09 20.65 -10.20
N THR A 150 -30.14 21.47 -10.24
CA THR A 150 -31.07 21.52 -11.38
C THR A 150 -30.44 22.06 -12.67
N ASP A 151 -29.45 22.95 -12.56
CA ASP A 151 -28.74 23.50 -13.72
C ASP A 151 -27.88 22.43 -14.42
N VAL A 152 -27.32 21.48 -13.66
CA VAL A 152 -26.60 20.32 -14.20
C VAL A 152 -27.54 19.37 -14.93
N ILE A 153 -28.77 19.19 -14.41
CA ILE A 153 -29.78 18.32 -15.01
C ILE A 153 -30.19 18.80 -16.42
N SER A 154 -30.08 20.10 -16.68
CA SER A 154 -30.39 20.70 -17.99
C SER A 154 -29.22 20.76 -18.96
N LEU A 155 -28.01 20.33 -18.58
CA LEU A 155 -26.85 20.37 -19.47
C LEU A 155 -27.00 19.35 -20.61
N PRO A 156 -26.58 19.70 -21.85
CA PRO A 156 -26.52 18.73 -22.93
C PRO A 156 -25.46 17.65 -22.63
N GLU A 157 -25.62 16.48 -23.22
CA GLU A 157 -24.72 15.33 -23.00
C GLU A 157 -23.25 15.66 -23.31
N GLU A 158 -23.00 16.49 -24.32
CA GLU A 158 -21.65 16.95 -24.68
C GLU A 158 -20.98 17.79 -23.59
N ASP A 159 -21.76 18.53 -22.80
CA ASP A 159 -21.25 19.32 -21.68
C ASP A 159 -21.08 18.48 -20.42
N LEU A 160 -21.98 17.53 -20.18
CA LEU A 160 -21.84 16.57 -19.08
C LEU A 160 -20.56 15.75 -19.21
N ASN A 161 -20.17 15.38 -20.44
CA ASN A 161 -18.92 14.65 -20.71
C ASN A 161 -17.63 15.44 -20.41
N LYS A 162 -17.73 16.75 -20.14
CA LYS A 162 -16.60 17.59 -19.70
C LYS A 162 -16.42 17.61 -18.18
N LEU A 163 -17.37 17.07 -17.42
CA LEU A 163 -17.25 16.95 -15.98
C LEU A 163 -16.19 15.89 -15.64
N VAL A 164 -15.34 16.21 -14.66
CA VAL A 164 -14.28 15.33 -14.18
C VAL A 164 -14.71 14.72 -12.85
N ILE A 165 -14.75 13.39 -12.80
CA ILE A 165 -15.07 12.62 -11.59
C ILE A 165 -13.81 11.93 -11.10
N GLU A 166 -13.39 12.24 -9.89
CA GLU A 166 -12.16 11.75 -9.27
C GLU A 166 -12.45 11.24 -7.86
N VAL A 167 -11.69 10.23 -7.44
CA VAL A 167 -11.64 9.80 -6.04
C VAL A 167 -10.59 10.66 -5.35
N ASP A 168 -10.91 11.15 -4.15
CA ASP A 168 -9.99 11.98 -3.37
C ASP A 168 -8.67 11.28 -3.04
N ASP A 169 -7.60 12.06 -2.95
CA ASP A 169 -6.23 11.59 -2.77
C ASP A 169 -6.03 10.75 -1.51
N SER A 170 -6.85 10.97 -0.47
CA SER A 170 -6.80 10.20 0.79
C SER A 170 -7.02 8.70 0.59
N CYS A 171 -7.78 8.30 -0.44
CA CYS A 171 -8.10 6.90 -0.73
C CYS A 171 -7.61 6.44 -2.11
N ALA A 172 -7.01 7.32 -2.92
CA ALA A 172 -6.53 6.99 -4.26
C ALA A 172 -5.53 5.82 -4.28
N GLN A 173 -4.79 5.59 -3.19
CA GLN A 173 -3.87 4.45 -3.08
C GLN A 173 -4.54 3.09 -2.89
N TYR A 174 -5.81 3.06 -2.49
CA TYR A 174 -6.56 1.81 -2.23
C TYR A 174 -7.75 1.63 -3.19
N ILE A 175 -7.97 2.59 -4.08
CA ILE A 175 -9.12 2.61 -4.97
C ILE A 175 -8.63 2.83 -6.40
N THR A 176 -8.96 1.90 -7.28
CA THR A 176 -8.79 2.06 -8.73
C THR A 176 -10.15 2.43 -9.35
N VAL A 177 -10.21 3.53 -10.10
CA VAL A 177 -11.37 3.86 -10.92
C VAL A 177 -11.23 3.14 -12.26
N ASN A 178 -12.09 2.17 -12.53
CA ASN A 178 -12.04 1.37 -13.76
C ASN A 178 -12.72 2.08 -14.93
N SER A 179 -13.85 2.74 -14.64
CA SER A 179 -14.61 3.52 -15.62
C SER A 179 -15.58 4.45 -14.93
N SER A 180 -15.96 5.53 -15.61
CA SER A 180 -17.07 6.40 -15.22
C SER A 180 -17.99 6.63 -16.41
N THR A 181 -19.30 6.57 -16.17
CA THR A 181 -20.32 6.78 -17.21
C THR A 181 -21.40 7.70 -16.65
N ILE A 182 -21.70 8.78 -17.36
CA ILE A 182 -22.79 9.70 -17.00
C ILE A 182 -24.06 9.27 -17.72
N ASN A 183 -25.17 9.14 -16.99
CA ASN A 183 -26.50 8.80 -17.48
C ASN A 183 -27.46 9.96 -17.22
N ILE A 184 -28.16 10.37 -18.27
CA ILE A 184 -29.18 11.41 -18.22
C ILE A 184 -30.55 10.75 -18.07
N GLY A 185 -31.15 10.88 -16.90
CA GLY A 185 -32.55 10.48 -16.66
C GLY A 185 -33.50 11.66 -16.85
N GLU A 186 -34.80 11.37 -16.94
CA GLU A 186 -35.84 12.41 -17.07
C GLU A 186 -35.89 13.38 -15.88
N THR A 187 -35.51 12.92 -14.68
CA THR A 187 -35.64 13.66 -13.42
C THR A 187 -34.33 13.85 -12.66
N ALA A 188 -33.25 13.19 -13.09
CA ALA A 188 -31.95 13.27 -12.45
C ALA A 188 -30.84 12.93 -13.44
N VAL A 189 -29.70 13.58 -13.29
CA VAL A 189 -28.43 13.15 -13.88
C VAL A 189 -27.71 12.29 -12.85
N THR A 190 -27.22 11.14 -13.28
CA THR A 190 -26.44 10.22 -12.44
C THR A 190 -25.13 9.89 -13.13
N ALA A 191 -24.08 9.62 -12.37
CA ALA A 191 -22.87 9.02 -12.90
C ALA A 191 -22.63 7.68 -12.20
N ILE A 192 -22.36 6.63 -12.97
CA ILE A 192 -21.93 5.34 -12.45
C ILE A 192 -20.42 5.31 -12.52
N VAL A 193 -19.77 5.24 -11.36
CA VAL A 193 -18.32 5.12 -11.23
C VAL A 193 -18.02 3.68 -10.81
N ASN A 194 -17.46 2.90 -11.72
CA ASN A 194 -17.01 1.55 -11.40
C ASN A 194 -15.64 1.64 -10.71
N ILE A 195 -15.59 1.23 -9.46
CA ILE A 195 -14.37 1.26 -8.66
C ILE A 195 -13.99 -0.13 -8.19
N THR A 196 -12.69 -0.37 -8.05
CA THR A 196 -12.13 -1.52 -7.33
C THR A 196 -11.46 -1.01 -6.06
N VAL A 197 -11.93 -1.49 -4.91
CA VAL A 197 -11.34 -1.21 -3.60
C VAL A 197 -10.46 -2.39 -3.21
N GLU A 198 -9.21 -2.13 -2.85
CA GLU A 198 -8.28 -3.15 -2.38
C GLU A 198 -8.85 -3.88 -1.16
N GLY A 199 -8.74 -5.20 -1.13
CA GLY A 199 -9.29 -5.98 -0.01
C GLY A 199 -8.53 -5.78 1.31
N THR A 200 -7.33 -5.21 1.24
CA THR A 200 -6.51 -4.76 2.38
C THR A 200 -6.73 -3.30 2.76
N ALA A 201 -7.63 -2.57 2.07
CA ALA A 201 -7.89 -1.17 2.36
C ALA A 201 -8.30 -0.98 3.84
N PRO A 202 -7.66 -0.06 4.57
CA PRO A 202 -8.02 0.22 5.96
C PRO A 202 -9.38 0.89 6.05
N SER A 203 -10.04 0.73 7.20
CA SER A 203 -11.25 1.51 7.50
C SER A 203 -10.95 3.00 7.43
N SER A 204 -11.61 3.70 6.51
CA SER A 204 -11.31 5.09 6.16
C SER A 204 -12.55 5.80 5.60
N GLN A 205 -12.58 7.12 5.70
CA GLN A 205 -13.56 7.95 5.01
C GLN A 205 -12.91 8.45 3.72
N CYS A 206 -13.59 8.22 2.60
CA CYS A 206 -13.14 8.59 1.26
C CYS A 206 -14.14 9.54 0.64
N SER A 207 -13.71 10.30 -0.37
CA SER A 207 -14.58 11.20 -1.12
C SER A 207 -14.55 10.93 -2.61
N ILE A 208 -15.67 11.17 -3.27
CA ILE A 208 -15.75 11.36 -4.72
C ILE A 208 -15.98 12.84 -4.98
N LYS A 209 -15.11 13.41 -5.80
CA LYS A 209 -15.18 14.79 -6.24
C LYS A 209 -15.67 14.84 -7.67
N VAL A 210 -16.60 15.75 -7.94
CA VAL A 210 -16.98 16.11 -9.30
C VAL A 210 -16.65 17.57 -9.54
N SER A 211 -15.83 17.82 -10.54
CA SER A 211 -15.38 19.16 -10.91
C SER A 211 -15.75 19.51 -12.35
N ASP A 212 -15.95 20.80 -12.58
CA ASP A 212 -16.23 21.39 -13.88
C ASP A 212 -15.07 22.32 -14.27
N PRO A 213 -13.98 21.77 -14.82
CA PRO A 213 -12.81 22.56 -15.17
C PRO A 213 -13.05 23.50 -16.36
N GLU A 214 -14.04 23.20 -17.21
CA GLU A 214 -14.38 24.00 -18.40
C GLU A 214 -15.44 25.08 -18.11
N GLY A 215 -16.06 25.06 -16.94
CA GLY A 215 -17.06 26.05 -16.52
C GLY A 215 -18.37 25.92 -17.29
N VAL A 216 -18.79 24.70 -17.63
CA VAL A 216 -20.08 24.46 -18.32
C VAL A 216 -21.29 24.68 -17.42
N ALA A 217 -21.14 24.57 -16.10
CA ALA A 217 -22.15 24.88 -15.11
C ALA A 217 -21.93 26.27 -14.50
N GLU A 218 -23.01 26.96 -14.14
CA GLU A 218 -22.94 28.28 -13.50
C GLU A 218 -23.72 28.28 -12.16
N PRO A 219 -23.04 28.47 -11.00
CA PRO A 219 -21.58 28.56 -10.84
C PRO A 219 -20.85 27.25 -11.17
N PRO A 220 -19.54 27.29 -11.48
CA PRO A 220 -18.75 26.09 -11.78
C PRO A 220 -18.93 25.01 -10.72
N LEU A 221 -19.05 23.76 -11.18
CA LEU A 221 -19.21 22.62 -10.31
C LEU A 221 -17.92 22.30 -9.54
N ASN A 222 -18.02 22.17 -8.23
CA ASN A 222 -16.98 21.63 -7.36
C ASN A 222 -17.66 20.94 -6.19
N CYS A 223 -18.19 19.75 -6.47
CA CYS A 223 -18.98 18.95 -5.54
C CYS A 223 -18.13 17.84 -4.94
N GLU A 224 -18.43 17.50 -3.69
CA GLU A 224 -17.79 16.39 -3.00
C GLU A 224 -18.86 15.63 -2.21
N ALA A 225 -18.78 14.31 -2.22
CA ALA A 225 -19.56 13.43 -1.35
C ALA A 225 -18.66 12.33 -0.78
N THR A 226 -18.91 12.00 0.48
CA THR A 226 -18.11 11.04 1.25
C THR A 226 -18.79 9.68 1.34
N PHE A 227 -17.99 8.62 1.25
CA PHE A 227 -18.37 7.25 1.60
C PHE A 227 -17.36 6.68 2.58
N THR A 228 -17.76 5.61 3.28
CA THR A 228 -16.92 4.95 4.27
C THR A 228 -16.48 3.60 3.75
N ILE A 229 -15.18 3.33 3.75
CA ILE A 229 -14.64 1.97 3.66
C ILE A 229 -14.63 1.39 5.06
N THR A 230 -15.25 0.22 5.23
CA THR A 230 -15.18 -0.56 6.46
C THR A 230 -14.38 -1.83 6.18
N GLN A 231 -13.16 -1.89 6.71
CA GLN A 231 -12.39 -3.13 6.71
C GLN A 231 -13.03 -4.09 7.69
N ILE A 232 -13.67 -5.13 7.16
CA ILE A 232 -14.11 -6.25 7.99
C ILE A 232 -12.86 -7.06 8.30
N PRO A 233 -12.45 -7.17 9.58
CA PRO A 233 -11.34 -8.03 9.93
C PRO A 233 -11.66 -9.43 9.40
N THR A 234 -10.86 -9.90 8.44
CA THR A 234 -10.82 -11.32 8.14
C THR A 234 -10.41 -11.97 9.44
N SER A 235 -11.34 -12.65 10.11
CA SER A 235 -11.00 -13.38 11.32
C SER A 235 -9.87 -14.33 10.95
N GLU A 236 -8.65 -14.04 11.40
CA GLU A 236 -7.50 -14.87 11.08
C GLU A 236 -7.85 -16.28 11.50
N CYS A 237 -7.89 -17.17 10.52
CA CYS A 237 -8.30 -18.52 10.81
C CYS A 237 -7.25 -19.16 11.72
N SER A 238 -7.66 -19.54 12.92
CA SER A 238 -6.76 -20.12 13.92
C SER A 238 -7.28 -21.47 14.38
N ILE A 239 -6.37 -22.41 14.63
CA ILE A 239 -6.71 -23.69 15.25
C ILE A 239 -6.76 -23.48 16.76
N VAL A 240 -7.95 -23.60 17.34
CA VAL A 240 -8.22 -23.39 18.77
C VAL A 240 -7.79 -24.60 19.59
N SER A 241 -8.10 -25.81 19.13
CA SER A 241 -7.71 -27.03 19.82
C SER A 241 -7.61 -28.23 18.89
N VAL A 242 -6.77 -29.19 19.31
CA VAL A 242 -6.69 -30.52 18.71
C VAL A 242 -6.90 -31.55 19.84
N GLU A 243 -8.02 -32.24 19.79
CA GLU A 243 -8.43 -33.22 20.80
C GLU A 243 -8.26 -34.65 20.26
N SER A 244 -7.84 -35.59 21.11
CA SER A 244 -7.85 -37.02 20.79
C SER A 244 -9.10 -37.68 21.39
N THR A 245 -9.78 -38.52 20.61
CA THR A 245 -10.95 -39.27 21.09
C THR A 245 -10.59 -40.59 21.76
N VAL A 246 -9.37 -41.11 21.56
CA VAL A 246 -8.92 -42.40 22.08
C VAL A 246 -7.53 -42.26 22.66
N LEU A 247 -7.45 -42.16 23.99
CA LEU A 247 -6.21 -41.99 24.78
C LEU A 247 -5.41 -40.71 24.40
N PRO A 248 -4.47 -40.24 25.26
CA PRO A 248 -3.51 -39.22 24.84
C PRO A 248 -2.79 -39.66 23.56
N LEU A 249 -2.48 -38.69 22.70
CA LEU A 249 -1.64 -38.91 21.53
C LEU A 249 -0.28 -39.37 22.02
N ARG A 250 -0.02 -40.67 21.95
CA ARG A 250 1.24 -41.27 22.39
C ARG A 250 1.91 -41.96 21.23
N ALA A 251 3.15 -41.58 20.96
CA ALA A 251 4.06 -42.33 20.11
C ALA A 251 4.44 -43.63 20.83
N GLY A 252 4.27 -44.75 20.14
CA GLY A 252 4.64 -46.06 20.65
C GLY A 252 5.78 -46.69 19.85
N LEU A 253 6.12 -47.91 20.23
CA LEU A 253 7.06 -48.75 19.48
C LEU A 253 6.57 -49.05 18.05
N LEU A 254 5.25 -49.10 17.86
CA LEU A 254 4.61 -49.37 16.58
C LEU A 254 3.75 -48.17 16.15
N PRO A 255 3.61 -47.91 14.84
CA PRO A 255 2.71 -46.89 14.35
C PRO A 255 1.29 -47.17 14.81
N ALA A 256 0.56 -46.12 15.20
CA ALA A 256 -0.75 -46.29 15.79
C ALA A 256 -1.77 -45.30 15.19
N PRO A 257 -2.91 -45.79 14.67
CA PRO A 257 -3.96 -44.91 14.21
C PRO A 257 -4.60 -44.18 15.40
N ARG A 258 -4.87 -42.89 15.24
CA ARG A 258 -5.57 -42.05 16.22
C ARG A 258 -6.62 -41.21 15.52
N ARG A 259 -7.77 -41.06 16.17
CA ARG A 259 -8.81 -40.12 15.73
C ARG A 259 -8.68 -38.82 16.52
N ILE A 260 -8.51 -37.73 15.78
CA ILE A 260 -8.42 -36.37 16.32
C ILE A 260 -9.61 -35.51 15.88
N ILE A 261 -9.89 -34.49 16.68
CA ILE A 261 -10.84 -33.42 16.38
C ILE A 261 -10.08 -32.10 16.39
N ILE A 262 -10.02 -31.43 15.27
CA ILE A 262 -9.41 -30.10 15.09
C ILE A 262 -10.55 -29.09 15.12
N LYS A 263 -10.47 -28.09 15.99
CA LYS A 263 -11.45 -27.00 16.11
C LYS A 263 -10.82 -25.68 15.68
N GLY A 264 -11.53 -24.90 14.86
CA GLY A 264 -11.07 -23.62 14.33
C GLY A 264 -11.93 -22.45 14.78
N SER A 265 -11.35 -21.25 14.80
CA SER A 265 -12.07 -19.97 14.94
C SER A 265 -11.89 -19.15 13.67
N GLY A 266 -12.96 -18.53 13.18
CA GLY A 266 -12.88 -17.74 11.94
C GLY A 266 -12.68 -18.58 10.69
N SER A 267 -12.78 -19.91 10.81
CA SER A 267 -12.62 -20.86 9.72
C SER A 267 -13.93 -21.06 8.95
N ASN A 268 -13.82 -21.28 7.65
CA ASN A 268 -14.93 -21.76 6.82
C ASN A 268 -14.56 -23.07 6.11
N TRP A 269 -14.13 -24.07 6.88
CA TRP A 269 -13.66 -25.35 6.33
C TRP A 269 -14.78 -26.13 5.64
N ASP A 270 -14.43 -26.78 4.53
CA ASP A 270 -15.35 -27.58 3.72
C ASP A 270 -14.71 -28.91 3.27
N ARG A 271 -15.35 -29.63 2.34
CA ARG A 271 -14.85 -30.94 1.89
C ARG A 271 -13.53 -30.88 1.12
N THR A 272 -13.11 -29.69 0.69
CA THR A 272 -11.82 -29.46 0.01
C THR A 272 -10.69 -29.18 1.00
N SER A 273 -11.01 -28.96 2.28
CA SER A 273 -10.01 -28.65 3.30
C SER A 273 -9.00 -29.78 3.48
N ALA A 274 -7.71 -29.44 3.38
CA ALA A 274 -6.59 -30.35 3.60
C ALA A 274 -5.99 -30.11 4.99
N VAL A 275 -5.69 -31.19 5.71
CA VAL A 275 -5.04 -31.10 7.03
C VAL A 275 -3.61 -31.62 6.92
N SER A 276 -2.69 -30.88 7.53
CA SER A 276 -1.28 -31.27 7.70
C SER A 276 -0.89 -31.21 9.17
N ILE A 277 -0.06 -32.15 9.59
CA ILE A 277 0.59 -32.13 10.90
C ILE A 277 2.07 -32.43 10.66
N GLU A 278 2.93 -31.60 11.23
CA GLU A 278 4.38 -31.77 11.16
C GLU A 278 4.80 -33.20 11.56
N ASP A 279 5.71 -33.78 10.78
CA ASP A 279 6.20 -35.16 10.91
C ASP A 279 5.16 -36.28 10.76
N ILE A 280 3.90 -35.98 10.45
CA ILE A 280 2.85 -36.96 10.18
C ILE A 280 2.47 -36.95 8.70
N ARG A 281 2.85 -38.01 7.99
CA ARG A 281 2.61 -38.13 6.54
C ARG A 281 1.17 -38.48 6.16
N LEU A 282 0.42 -39.11 7.06
CA LEU A 282 -0.94 -39.57 6.77
C LEU A 282 -1.94 -38.93 7.72
N VAL A 283 -2.68 -37.97 7.18
CA VAL A 283 -3.83 -37.34 7.81
C VAL A 283 -5.01 -37.47 6.85
N ILE A 284 -6.08 -38.13 7.28
CA ILE A 284 -7.26 -38.41 6.47
C ILE A 284 -8.45 -37.70 7.11
N PRO A 285 -8.95 -36.60 6.51
CA PRO A 285 -10.20 -35.97 6.96
C PRO A 285 -11.37 -36.94 6.80
N LEU A 286 -12.07 -37.23 7.89
CA LEU A 286 -13.24 -38.12 7.91
C LEU A 286 -14.55 -37.33 7.81
N ARG A 287 -14.60 -36.18 8.48
CA ARG A 287 -15.75 -35.26 8.46
C ARG A 287 -15.26 -33.84 8.61
N VAL A 288 -15.64 -32.98 7.69
CA VAL A 288 -15.32 -31.54 7.73
C VAL A 288 -16.61 -30.74 7.92
N GLN A 289 -16.56 -29.79 8.83
CA GLN A 289 -17.56 -28.77 9.13
C GLN A 289 -16.83 -27.42 9.20
N ALA A 290 -17.56 -26.30 9.03
CA ALA A 290 -16.99 -24.96 8.98
C ALA A 290 -15.95 -24.66 10.07
N THR A 291 -16.18 -25.14 11.30
CA THR A 291 -15.32 -24.91 12.46
C THR A 291 -14.73 -26.17 13.09
N GLN A 292 -14.89 -27.33 12.45
CA GLN A 292 -14.46 -28.60 13.03
C GLN A 292 -14.10 -29.65 11.96
N ILE A 293 -12.91 -30.26 12.09
CA ILE A 293 -12.50 -31.42 11.30
C ILE A 293 -12.27 -32.63 12.21
N ASN A 294 -12.96 -33.73 11.92
CA ASN A 294 -12.64 -35.03 12.47
C ASN A 294 -11.70 -35.74 11.50
N ALA A 295 -10.49 -36.08 11.93
CA ALA A 295 -9.48 -36.71 11.09
C ALA A 295 -8.94 -38.00 11.72
N LEU A 296 -8.54 -38.93 10.87
CA LEU A 296 -7.74 -40.08 11.23
C LEU A 296 -6.27 -39.77 10.90
N ILE A 297 -5.40 -39.93 11.89
CA ILE A 297 -3.95 -39.79 11.71
C ILE A 297 -3.26 -41.11 12.02
N VAL A 298 -2.10 -41.34 11.42
CA VAL A 298 -1.21 -42.44 11.79
C VAL A 298 0.05 -41.85 12.39
N ILE A 299 0.18 -41.93 13.72
CA ILE A 299 1.38 -41.47 14.41
C ILE A 299 2.50 -42.47 14.10
N PRO A 300 3.65 -42.05 13.53
CA PRO A 300 4.76 -42.95 13.27
C PRO A 300 5.36 -43.50 14.57
N SER A 301 6.14 -44.58 14.47
CA SER A 301 6.80 -45.15 15.65
C SER A 301 8.07 -44.39 16.00
N THR A 302 8.44 -44.42 17.28
CA THR A 302 9.76 -43.91 17.72
C THR A 302 10.92 -44.71 17.10
N LEU A 303 10.70 -45.98 16.73
CA LEU A 303 11.67 -46.79 15.97
C LEU A 303 11.98 -46.24 14.57
N SER A 304 11.04 -45.51 13.97
CA SER A 304 11.23 -44.81 12.69
C SER A 304 11.88 -43.43 12.84
N GLY A 305 12.33 -43.07 14.04
CA GLY A 305 12.92 -41.76 14.33
C GLY A 305 11.90 -40.64 14.57
N PHE A 306 10.64 -40.98 14.87
CA PHE A 306 9.65 -39.98 15.24
C PHE A 306 9.93 -39.45 16.65
N GLU A 307 10.06 -38.12 16.75
CA GLU A 307 10.27 -37.42 18.02
C GLU A 307 8.94 -36.86 18.54
N PRO A 308 8.42 -37.35 19.69
CA PRO A 308 7.28 -36.74 20.36
C PRO A 308 7.56 -35.29 20.75
N GLY A 309 6.51 -34.47 20.79
CA GLY A 309 6.61 -33.06 21.14
C GLY A 309 5.43 -32.26 20.61
N THR A 310 5.59 -30.94 20.63
CA THR A 310 4.66 -30.00 19.98
C THR A 310 4.93 -30.00 18.48
N LYS A 311 3.89 -30.25 17.68
CA LYS A 311 3.90 -30.29 16.22
C LYS A 311 3.03 -29.19 15.65
N ALA A 312 3.49 -28.55 14.59
CA ALA A 312 2.66 -27.60 13.84
C ALA A 312 1.48 -28.32 13.16
N VAL A 313 0.30 -27.69 13.17
CA VAL A 313 -0.90 -28.15 12.49
C VAL A 313 -1.36 -27.07 11.53
N GLY A 314 -1.65 -27.47 10.29
CA GLY A 314 -2.20 -26.59 9.26
C GLY A 314 -3.50 -27.15 8.70
N VAL A 315 -4.52 -26.30 8.53
CA VAL A 315 -5.70 -26.61 7.73
C VAL A 315 -5.79 -25.61 6.58
N ALA A 316 -5.69 -26.09 5.35
CA ALA A 316 -5.78 -25.26 4.15
C ALA A 316 -7.14 -25.43 3.47
N THR A 317 -7.82 -24.33 3.11
CA THR A 317 -9.09 -24.31 2.35
C THR A 317 -9.01 -23.23 1.27
N GLY A 318 -8.89 -23.62 0.00
CA GLY A 318 -8.57 -22.67 -1.06
C GLY A 318 -7.24 -21.96 -0.79
N ASN A 319 -7.28 -20.64 -0.64
CA ASN A 319 -6.12 -19.79 -0.31
C ASN A 319 -5.96 -19.53 1.20
N GLU A 320 -6.95 -19.92 2.01
CA GLU A 320 -6.93 -19.74 3.47
C GLU A 320 -6.10 -20.85 4.11
N VAL A 321 -5.17 -20.49 5.01
CA VAL A 321 -4.37 -21.44 5.79
C VAL A 321 -4.50 -21.11 7.27
N CYS A 322 -5.11 -22.02 8.02
CA CYS A 322 -5.27 -21.93 9.46
C CYS A 322 -4.14 -22.69 10.14
N THR A 323 -3.44 -22.04 11.07
CA THR A 323 -2.31 -22.65 11.79
C THR A 323 -2.59 -22.83 13.27
N GLY A 324 -1.93 -23.80 13.88
CA GLY A 324 -1.85 -24.00 15.33
C GLY A 324 -0.89 -25.10 15.69
N THR A 325 -1.04 -25.67 16.88
CA THR A 325 -0.13 -26.72 17.38
C THR A 325 -0.87 -27.86 18.06
N VAL A 326 -0.28 -29.05 18.04
CA VAL A 326 -0.74 -30.22 18.80
C VAL A 326 0.42 -30.85 19.55
N THR A 327 0.20 -31.33 20.77
CA THR A 327 1.23 -32.06 21.53
C THR A 327 1.02 -33.57 21.39
N ILE A 328 2.09 -34.26 20.97
CA ILE A 328 2.17 -35.72 20.88
C ILE A 328 3.19 -36.17 21.92
N GLN A 329 2.79 -37.07 22.83
CA GLN A 329 3.58 -37.59 23.94
C GLN A 329 4.30 -38.90 23.60
#